data_AF-A0A2V2W9A9-F1
#
_entry.id   AF-A0A2V2W9A9-F1
#
_cell.length_a   1.000
_cell.length_b   1.000
_cell.length_c   1.000
_cell.angle_alpha   90.00
_cell.angle_beta   90.00
_cell.angle_gamma   90.00
#
_symmetry.space_group_name_H-M   'P 1'
#
loop_
_entity.id
_entity.type
_entity.pdbx_description
1 polymer ?
#
loop_
_entity_poly.entity_id
_entity_poly.type
_entity_poly.pdbx_seq_one_letter_code
_entity_poly.pdbx_strand_id
1 'polypeptide(L)'
;MAAISTNIHMQLMWRGYVAIINHGFIGDVYNIGSRDEKSVLDIARMTVVKYVRAHMNGKREPLADPSEEEVSRHLVFVKDREFSKRLYDISLEKLQELDWRQEVRFEEGYKEDGGVWYLEAFAQDFWENLRWDIPDAHAPCIGELELLPSRL
;
A
#
# COMPACT_ATOMS: atom_id res chain seq x y z
N MET A 1 2.14 17.90 -4.50
CA MET A 1 3.06 16.79 -4.83
C MET A 1 2.57 15.59 -4.06
N ALA A 2 2.56 14.39 -4.64
CA ALA A 2 2.19 13.18 -3.92
C ALA A 2 3.33 12.80 -2.96
N ALA A 3 2.99 12.38 -1.74
CA ALA A 3 3.97 11.84 -0.79
C ALA A 3 4.53 10.51 -1.34
N ILE A 4 5.84 10.32 -1.19
CA ILE A 4 6.55 9.09 -1.56
C ILE A 4 6.85 8.31 -0.28
N SER A 5 6.49 7.02 -0.28
CA SER A 5 6.80 6.10 0.81
C SER A 5 7.64 4.93 0.30
N THR A 6 8.51 4.43 1.17
CA THR A 6 9.14 3.12 1.01
C THR A 6 8.15 2.04 1.44
N ASN A 7 7.90 1.04 0.61
CA ASN A 7 6.88 0.02 0.86
C ASN A 7 7.54 -1.35 1.04
N ILE A 8 7.43 -1.93 2.24
CA ILE A 8 8.03 -3.23 2.57
C ILE A 8 6.93 -4.29 2.76
N HIS A 9 7.13 -5.47 2.17
CA HIS A 9 6.25 -6.62 2.41
C HIS A 9 6.33 -7.09 3.88
N MET A 10 5.20 -7.47 4.48
CA MET A 10 5.14 -7.87 5.91
C MET A 10 6.09 -9.02 6.22
N GLN A 11 6.23 -10.00 5.32
CA GLN A 11 7.16 -11.12 5.49
C GLN A 11 8.62 -10.67 5.59
N LEU A 12 9.03 -9.65 4.84
CA LEU A 12 10.38 -9.12 4.90
C LEU A 12 10.64 -8.38 6.22
N MET A 13 9.63 -7.68 6.73
CA MET A 13 9.68 -7.04 8.05
C MET A 13 9.90 -8.09 9.14
N TRP A 14 9.11 -9.18 9.13
CA TRP A 14 9.27 -10.31 10.04
C TRP A 14 10.68 -10.90 10.00
N ARG A 15 11.21 -11.15 8.80
CA ARG A 15 12.57 -11.66 8.61
C ARG A 15 13.63 -10.70 9.15
N GLY A 16 13.40 -9.39 9.05
CA GLY A 16 14.27 -8.37 9.64
C GLY A 16 14.32 -8.49 11.16
N TYR A 17 13.17 -8.66 11.82
CA TYR A 17 13.12 -8.90 13.26
C TYR A 17 13.86 -10.17 13.66
N VAL A 18 13.65 -11.27 12.93
CA VAL A 18 14.35 -12.54 13.20
C VAL A 18 15.87 -12.38 13.07
N ALA A 19 16.36 -11.64 12.07
CA ALA A 19 17.78 -11.36 11.91
C ALA A 19 18.33 -10.56 13.09
N ILE A 20 17.63 -9.51 13.53
CA ILE A 20 18.04 -8.68 14.67
C ILE A 20 18.04 -9.49 15.96
N ILE A 21 17.04 -10.33 16.19
CA ILE A 21 16.95 -11.15 17.41
C ILE A 21 18.11 -12.15 17.50
N ASN A 22 18.48 -12.77 16.38
CA ASN A 22 19.51 -13.82 16.36
C ASN A 22 20.94 -13.28 16.26
N HIS A 23 21.14 -12.14 15.59
CA HIS A 23 22.47 -11.65 15.21
C HIS A 23 22.73 -10.19 15.57
N GLY A 24 21.72 -9.45 16.06
CA GLY A 24 21.87 -8.06 16.44
C GLY A 24 22.59 -7.87 17.78
N PHE A 25 23.04 -6.64 18.03
CA PHE A 25 23.71 -6.25 19.27
C PHE A 25 22.75 -5.52 20.22
N ILE A 26 22.86 -5.78 21.52
CA ILE A 26 22.06 -5.10 22.53
C ILE A 26 22.49 -3.63 22.62
N GLY A 27 21.51 -2.72 22.59
CA GLY A 27 21.74 -1.27 22.61
C GLY A 27 21.80 -0.65 21.21
N ASP A 28 21.82 -1.47 20.16
CA ASP A 28 21.85 -1.00 18.79
C ASP A 28 20.45 -0.73 18.23
N VAL A 29 20.36 0.27 17.36
CA VAL A 29 19.16 0.58 16.56
C VAL A 29 19.39 0.10 15.13
N TYR A 30 18.39 -0.59 14.57
CA TYR A 30 18.38 -1.09 13.19
C TYR A 30 17.15 -0.56 12.45
N ASN A 31 17.33 -0.05 11.23
CA ASN A 31 16.22 0.29 10.35
C ASN A 31 15.79 -0.95 9.58
N ILE A 32 14.49 -1.20 9.52
CA ILE A 32 13.88 -2.23 8.66
C ILE A 32 13.05 -1.50 7.60
N GLY A 33 13.31 -1.79 6.33
CA GLY A 33 12.67 -1.07 5.24
C GLY A 33 12.91 -1.70 3.88
N SER A 34 12.53 -0.97 2.84
CA SER A 34 12.66 -1.38 1.45
C SER A 34 13.18 -0.21 0.62
N ARG A 35 13.82 -0.52 -0.51
CA ARG A 35 14.18 0.48 -1.53
C ARG A 35 13.08 0.70 -2.57
N ASP A 36 11.95 0.00 -2.44
CA ASP A 36 10.82 0.16 -3.34
C ASP A 36 9.98 1.37 -2.92
N GLU A 37 10.27 2.49 -3.58
CA GLU A 37 9.53 3.73 -3.42
C GLU A 37 8.32 3.76 -4.36
N LYS A 38 7.17 4.16 -3.81
CA LYS A 38 5.95 4.47 -4.59
C LYS A 38 5.30 5.70 -4.02
N SER A 39 4.73 6.53 -4.89
CA SER A 39 3.86 7.59 -4.42
C SER A 39 2.52 7.02 -3.98
N VAL A 40 1.82 7.73 -3.08
CA VAL A 40 0.44 7.37 -2.70
C VAL A 40 -0.47 7.28 -3.93
N LEU A 41 -0.24 8.14 -4.93
CA LEU A 41 -1.00 8.12 -6.18
C LEU A 41 -0.73 6.85 -7.00
N ASP A 42 0.52 6.39 -7.07
CA ASP A 42 0.88 5.15 -7.77
C ASP A 42 0.17 3.95 -7.13
N ILE A 43 0.21 3.86 -5.80
CA ILE A 43 -0.45 2.78 -5.05
C ILE A 43 -1.97 2.84 -5.26
N ALA A 44 -2.57 4.03 -5.19
CA ALA A 44 -4.01 4.21 -5.41
C ALA A 44 -4.41 3.77 -6.83
N ARG A 45 -3.65 4.17 -7.86
CA ARG A 45 -3.89 3.76 -9.25
C ARG A 45 -3.73 2.25 -9.42
N MET A 46 -2.68 1.64 -8.87
CA MET A 46 -2.48 0.19 -8.88
C MET A 46 -3.63 -0.57 -8.20
N THR A 47 -4.23 0.01 -7.15
CA THR A 47 -5.39 -0.56 -6.43
C THR A 47 -6.65 -0.47 -7.27
N VAL A 48 -6.95 0.70 -7.82
CA VAL A 48 -8.11 0.90 -8.70
C VAL A 48 -8.04 0.00 -9.93
N VAL A 49 -6.87 -0.12 -10.57
CA VAL A 49 -6.71 -1.01 -11.74
C VAL A 49 -7.04 -2.45 -11.37
N LYS A 50 -6.55 -2.95 -10.23
CA LYS A 50 -6.87 -4.30 -9.75
C LYS A 50 -8.36 -4.48 -9.45
N TYR A 51 -8.96 -3.52 -8.75
CA TYR A 51 -10.39 -3.54 -8.42
C TYR A 51 -11.24 -3.58 -9.70
N VAL A 52 -11.00 -2.66 -10.63
CA VAL A 52 -11.76 -2.59 -11.89
C VAL A 52 -11.62 -3.91 -12.66
N ARG A 53 -10.41 -4.48 -12.77
CA ARG A 53 -10.20 -5.79 -13.41
C ARG A 53 -10.99 -6.92 -12.73
N ALA A 54 -10.99 -6.99 -11.41
CA ALA A 54 -11.72 -8.02 -10.66
C ALA A 54 -13.24 -7.91 -10.84
N HIS A 55 -13.77 -6.70 -11.04
CA HIS A 55 -15.21 -6.46 -11.23
C HIS A 55 -15.66 -6.35 -12.70
N MET A 56 -14.71 -6.32 -13.65
CA MET A 56 -14.97 -6.43 -15.09
C MET A 56 -15.27 -7.90 -15.47
N ASN A 57 -16.37 -8.45 -14.94
CA ASN A 57 -16.84 -9.80 -15.24
C ASN A 57 -17.03 -10.02 -16.77
N GLY A 58 -16.14 -10.78 -17.39
CA GLY A 58 -16.39 -11.53 -18.63
C GLY A 58 -16.63 -10.75 -19.94
N LYS A 59 -16.26 -9.46 -20.02
CA LYS A 59 -16.59 -8.65 -21.22
C LYS A 59 -15.46 -8.43 -22.23
N ARG A 60 -14.19 -8.67 -21.88
CA ARG A 60 -13.06 -8.48 -22.80
C ARG A 60 -11.95 -9.47 -22.50
N GLU A 61 -11.75 -10.41 -23.43
CA GLU A 61 -10.51 -11.17 -23.56
C GLU A 61 -9.76 -10.62 -24.79
N PRO A 62 -8.48 -10.21 -24.66
CA PRO A 62 -7.71 -10.15 -23.42
C PRO A 62 -8.23 -9.02 -22.49
N LEU A 63 -8.01 -9.20 -21.18
CA LEU A 63 -8.23 -8.17 -20.16
C LEU A 63 -7.33 -6.96 -20.47
N ALA A 64 -7.81 -6.03 -21.28
CA ALA A 64 -7.14 -4.76 -21.50
C ALA A 64 -7.09 -3.98 -20.17
N ASP A 65 -6.01 -3.25 -19.95
CA ASP A 65 -5.91 -2.32 -18.84
C ASP A 65 -7.08 -1.31 -18.91
N PRO A 66 -7.70 -0.95 -17.77
CA PRO A 66 -8.77 0.03 -17.76
C PRO A 66 -8.25 1.37 -18.29
N SER A 67 -9.12 2.12 -18.95
CA SER A 67 -8.73 3.43 -19.48
C SER A 67 -8.42 4.41 -18.36
N GLU A 68 -7.66 5.46 -18.67
CA GLU A 68 -7.35 6.53 -17.71
C GLU A 68 -8.63 7.18 -17.15
N GLU A 69 -9.67 7.32 -17.97
CA GLU A 69 -10.98 7.82 -17.53
C GLU A 69 -11.65 6.85 -16.55
N GLU A 70 -11.54 5.54 -16.76
CA GLU A 70 -12.10 4.53 -15.84
C GLU A 70 -11.37 4.53 -14.50
N VAL A 71 -10.04 4.63 -14.51
CA VAL A 71 -9.24 4.73 -13.28
C VAL A 71 -9.56 6.03 -12.54
N SER A 72 -9.58 7.17 -13.25
CA SER A 72 -9.78 8.49 -12.64
C SER A 72 -11.15 8.65 -11.96
N ARG A 73 -12.19 7.96 -12.44
CA ARG A 73 -13.54 7.97 -11.80
C ARG A 73 -13.55 7.38 -10.39
N HIS A 74 -12.58 6.54 -10.05
CA HIS A 74 -12.48 5.91 -8.74
C HIS A 74 -11.45 6.59 -7.83
N LEU A 75 -10.84 7.70 -8.29
CA LEU A 75 -9.89 8.48 -7.52
C LEU A 75 -10.54 9.78 -7.07
N VAL A 76 -10.37 10.10 -5.79
CA VAL A 76 -10.84 11.33 -5.19
C VAL A 76 -9.66 12.05 -4.56
N PHE A 77 -9.43 13.30 -4.95
CA PHE A 77 -8.39 14.13 -4.37
C PHE A 77 -8.95 14.93 -3.20
N VAL A 78 -8.39 14.71 -2.02
CA VAL A 78 -8.75 15.40 -0.79
C VAL A 78 -7.64 16.36 -0.36
N LYS A 79 -7.96 17.28 0.54
CA LYS A 79 -6.97 18.14 1.18
C LYS A 79 -5.85 17.30 1.81
N ASP A 80 -4.60 17.72 1.58
CA ASP A 80 -3.42 17.04 2.12
C ASP A 80 -3.38 17.14 3.65
N ARG A 81 -2.75 16.15 4.29
CA ARG A 81 -2.56 16.14 5.75
C ARG A 81 -1.55 17.23 6.13
N GLU A 82 -1.88 17.99 7.17
CA GLU A 82 -0.92 18.94 7.75
C GLU A 82 0.37 18.21 8.14
N PHE A 83 1.51 18.80 7.76
CA PHE A 83 2.85 18.25 8.03
C PHE A 83 3.15 16.88 7.37
N SER A 84 2.54 16.59 6.21
CA SER A 84 2.87 15.42 5.40
C SER A 84 4.36 15.45 4.98
N LYS A 85 5.09 14.38 5.33
CA LYS A 85 6.49 14.21 4.88
C LYS A 85 6.50 13.81 3.42
N ARG A 86 7.41 14.42 2.66
CA ARG A 86 7.53 14.15 1.22
C ARG A 86 8.22 12.83 0.90
N LEU A 87 9.19 12.45 1.72
CA LEU A 87 10.04 11.28 1.53
C LEU A 87 10.48 10.72 2.88
N TYR A 88 10.58 9.40 2.96
CA TYR A 88 11.19 8.67 4.05
C TYR A 88 12.47 8.01 3.53
N ASP A 89 13.60 8.67 3.73
CA ASP A 89 14.91 8.11 3.40
C ASP A 89 15.46 7.34 4.61
N ILE A 90 15.71 6.05 4.43
CA ILE A 90 16.22 5.15 5.48
C ILE A 90 17.38 4.31 4.95
N SER A 91 18.50 4.33 5.65
CA SER A 91 19.63 3.43 5.36
C SER A 91 19.36 2.05 5.95
N LEU A 92 19.62 1.00 5.15
CA LEU A 92 19.48 -0.41 5.52
C LEU A 92 20.82 -1.11 5.74
N GLU A 93 21.94 -0.38 5.62
CA GLU A 93 23.29 -0.96 5.61
C GLU A 93 23.55 -1.80 6.87
N LYS A 94 23.22 -1.25 8.04
CA LYS A 94 23.41 -1.94 9.32
C LYS A 94 22.57 -3.23 9.46
N LEU A 95 21.39 -3.27 8.85
CA LEU A 95 20.58 -4.49 8.84
C LEU A 95 21.16 -5.51 7.85
N GLN A 96 21.72 -5.06 6.73
CA GLN A 96 22.38 -5.89 5.73
C GLN A 96 23.66 -6.56 6.25
N GLU A 97 24.33 -5.95 7.24
CA GLU A 97 25.44 -6.58 7.98
C GLU A 97 25.00 -7.85 8.74
N LEU A 98 23.71 -8.02 9.03
CA LEU A 98 23.14 -9.22 9.64
C LEU A 98 22.69 -10.26 8.59
N ASP A 99 23.26 -10.22 7.38
CA ASP A 99 22.89 -11.05 6.21
C ASP A 99 21.42 -10.92 5.77
N TRP A 100 20.71 -9.90 6.24
CA TRP A 100 19.34 -9.64 5.81
C TRP A 100 19.32 -8.98 4.42
N ARG A 101 18.43 -9.44 3.53
CA ARG A 101 18.21 -8.86 2.21
C ARG A 101 16.72 -8.77 1.88
N GLN A 102 16.39 -7.74 1.10
CA GLN A 102 15.07 -7.63 0.49
C GLN A 102 14.96 -8.63 -0.67
N GLU A 103 14.25 -9.73 -0.44
CA GLU A 103 14.07 -10.79 -1.44
C GLU A 103 12.77 -10.67 -2.25
N VAL A 104 11.79 -9.91 -1.76
CA VAL A 104 10.50 -9.70 -2.42
C VAL A 104 10.39 -8.24 -2.84
N ARG A 105 10.11 -8.00 -4.11
CA ARG A 105 9.83 -6.64 -4.61
C ARG A 105 8.40 -6.25 -4.31
N PHE A 106 8.15 -4.94 -4.18
CA PHE A 106 6.81 -4.42 -3.93
C PHE A 106 5.79 -4.94 -4.95
N GLU A 107 6.11 -4.91 -6.25
CA GLU A 107 5.18 -5.34 -7.29
C GLU A 107 4.82 -6.82 -7.22
N GLU A 108 5.75 -7.66 -6.77
CA GLU A 108 5.58 -9.11 -6.62
C GLU A 108 4.67 -9.41 -5.42
N GLY A 109 5.03 -8.92 -4.24
CA GLY A 109 4.20 -9.10 -3.03
C GLY A 109 2.82 -8.44 -3.15
N TYR A 110 2.72 -7.32 -3.86
CA TYR A 110 1.44 -6.70 -4.15
C TYR A 110 0.56 -7.60 -5.05
N LYS A 111 1.14 -8.23 -6.08
CA LYS A 111 0.45 -9.15 -7.00
C LYS A 111 -0.04 -10.42 -6.30
N GLU A 112 0.85 -11.10 -5.57
CA GLU A 112 0.62 -12.43 -5.01
C GLU A 112 -0.31 -12.40 -3.80
N ASP A 113 0.02 -11.59 -2.78
CA ASP A 113 -0.64 -11.69 -1.48
C ASP A 113 -1.60 -10.53 -1.25
N GLY A 114 -1.14 -9.29 -1.49
CA GLY A 114 -1.88 -8.10 -1.08
C GLY A 114 -3.25 -8.02 -1.74
N GLY A 115 -3.31 -7.94 -3.08
CA GLY A 115 -4.57 -7.68 -3.78
C GLY A 115 -5.61 -8.80 -3.65
N VAL A 116 -5.17 -10.07 -3.64
CA VAL A 116 -6.07 -11.24 -3.59
C VAL A 116 -6.63 -11.39 -2.18
N TRP A 117 -5.78 -11.30 -1.16
CA TRP A 117 -6.21 -11.45 0.23
C TRP A 117 -7.28 -10.43 0.64
N TYR A 118 -7.16 -9.16 0.20
CA TYR A 118 -8.21 -8.17 0.48
C TYR A 118 -9.55 -8.57 -0.14
N LEU A 119 -9.58 -9.05 -1.39
CA LEU A 119 -10.83 -9.48 -2.04
C LEU A 119 -11.47 -10.67 -1.32
N GLU A 120 -10.66 -11.64 -0.90
CA GLU A 120 -11.12 -12.80 -0.11
C GLU A 120 -11.62 -12.39 1.28
N ALA A 121 -10.92 -11.48 1.96
CA ALA A 121 -11.31 -10.95 3.27
C ALA A 121 -12.62 -10.15 3.19
N PHE A 122 -12.83 -9.38 2.12
CA PHE A 122 -14.11 -8.71 1.86
C PHE A 122 -15.25 -9.70 1.65
N ALA A 123 -15.02 -10.78 0.89
CA ALA A 123 -16.03 -11.83 0.68
C ALA A 123 -16.40 -12.60 1.96
N GLN A 124 -15.59 -12.47 3.02
CA GLN A 124 -15.80 -13.10 4.33
C GLN A 124 -16.29 -12.10 5.40
N ASP A 125 -16.71 -10.89 4.99
CA ASP A 125 -17.15 -9.81 5.89
C ASP A 125 -16.12 -9.47 6.99
N PHE A 126 -14.83 -9.76 6.76
CA PHE A 126 -13.76 -9.61 7.76
C PHE A 126 -13.67 -8.18 8.28
N TRP A 127 -13.71 -7.20 7.37
CA TRP A 127 -13.63 -5.78 7.69
C TRP A 127 -14.90 -5.24 8.33
N GLU A 128 -16.08 -5.74 7.94
CA GLU A 128 -17.34 -5.31 8.52
C GLU A 128 -17.42 -5.69 10.00
N ASN A 129 -16.89 -6.87 10.34
CA ASN A 129 -16.74 -7.32 11.72
C ASN A 129 -15.67 -6.53 12.50
N LEU A 130 -14.69 -5.93 11.84
CA LEU A 130 -13.64 -5.13 12.48
C LEU A 130 -14.05 -3.66 12.72
N ARG A 131 -15.07 -3.15 12.04
CA ARG A 131 -15.52 -1.73 12.10
C ARG A 131 -16.11 -1.27 13.45
N TRP A 132 -16.12 -2.13 14.47
CA TRP A 132 -16.68 -1.79 15.78
C TRP A 132 -15.97 -0.58 16.43
N ASP A 133 -16.78 0.42 16.81
CA ASP A 133 -16.47 1.59 17.65
C ASP A 133 -15.43 2.61 17.13
N ILE A 134 -15.06 2.62 15.85
CA ILE A 134 -14.28 3.72 15.27
C ILE A 134 -15.27 4.78 14.76
N PRO A 135 -15.37 5.98 15.39
CA PRO A 135 -16.42 6.97 15.08
C PRO A 135 -16.43 7.44 13.61
N ASP A 136 -15.30 7.28 12.92
CA ASP A 136 -15.08 7.72 11.54
C ASP A 136 -14.79 6.55 10.56
N ALA A 137 -15.04 5.29 10.95
CA ALA A 137 -14.85 4.14 10.04
C ALA A 137 -16.02 3.94 9.06
N HIS A 138 -17.07 4.75 9.17
CA HIS A 138 -18.01 4.92 8.09
C HIS A 138 -17.31 5.65 6.95
N ALA A 139 -17.39 5.10 5.72
CA ALA A 139 -16.88 5.82 4.57
C ALA A 139 -17.56 7.20 4.54
N PRO A 140 -16.81 8.32 4.67
CA PRO A 140 -17.43 9.63 4.67
C PRO A 140 -18.25 9.77 3.40
N CYS A 141 -19.47 10.28 3.53
CA CYS A 141 -20.24 10.60 2.34
C CYS A 141 -19.41 11.60 1.53
N ILE A 142 -19.32 11.43 0.21
CA ILE A 142 -18.50 12.29 -0.67
C ILE A 142 -18.77 13.80 -0.42
N GLY A 143 -19.98 14.16 0.05
CA GLY A 143 -20.35 15.53 0.41
C GLY A 143 -19.71 16.10 1.68
N GLU A 144 -19.05 15.29 2.53
CA GLU A 144 -18.36 15.72 3.75
C GLU A 144 -16.86 15.97 3.52
N LEU A 145 -16.35 15.63 2.34
CA LEU A 145 -14.95 15.80 1.97
C LEU A 145 -14.73 17.13 1.23
N GLU A 146 -13.69 17.87 1.61
CA GLU A 146 -13.20 19.01 0.84
C GLU A 146 -12.47 18.49 -0.40
N LEU A 147 -13.20 18.42 -1.52
CA LEU A 147 -12.71 17.89 -2.79
C LEU A 147 -11.85 18.91 -3.54
N LEU A 148 -10.69 18.46 -4.02
CA LEU A 148 -9.83 19.24 -4.90
C LEU A 148 -10.09 18.86 -6.37
N PRO A 149 -9.95 19.81 -7.31
CA PRO A 149 -10.06 19.50 -8.74
C PRO A 149 -9.03 18.45 -9.15
N SER A 150 -9.43 17.56 -10.06
CA SER A 150 -8.56 16.52 -10.60
C SER A 150 -7.27 17.14 -11.15
N ARG A 151 -6.14 16.70 -10.62
CA ARG A 151 -4.82 17.00 -11.19
C ARG A 151 -4.48 15.86 -12.14
N LEU A 152 -5.09 15.89 -13.33
CA LEU A 152 -4.59 15.14 -14.48
C LEU A 152 -3.32 15.82 -14.98
#